data_AF-A0A5C6UJ45-F1
#
_entry.id   AF-A0A5C6UJ45-F1
#
_cell.length_a   1.000
_cell.length_b   1.000
_cell.length_c   1.000
_cell.angle_alpha   90.00
_cell.angle_beta   90.00
_cell.angle_gamma   90.00
#
_symmetry.space_group_name_H-M   'P 1'
#
loop_
_entity.id
_entity.type
_entity.pdbx_description
1 polymer ?
#
loop_
_entity_poly.entity_id
_entity_poly.type
_entity_poly.pdbx_seq_one_letter_code
_entity_poly.pdbx_strand_id
1 'polypeptide(L)'
;MPRSNPKCIVWRVVRVRLTAPYRSNDITALVEAARQGIGIVAFGEWSMARDFAEGTLTPLLPEWSFETDGGIHLLRPSVRLMPARTEAFVRWIVQLFEEAPPWHRAPVTRALAD
;
A
#
# COMPACT_ATOMS: atom_id res chain seq x y z
N MET A 1 45.06 -12.42 -11.79
CA MET A 1 43.65 -12.34 -12.25
C MET A 1 43.00 -11.15 -11.55
N PRO A 2 42.62 -10.05 -12.22
CA PRO A 2 42.09 -8.89 -11.52
C PRO A 2 40.63 -9.14 -11.14
N ARG A 3 40.31 -8.95 -9.86
CA ARG A 3 38.95 -9.00 -9.31
C ARG A 3 38.14 -7.82 -9.87
N SER A 4 37.06 -8.11 -10.58
CA SER A 4 36.09 -7.11 -11.05
C SER A 4 35.43 -6.42 -9.87
N ASN A 5 35.60 -5.10 -9.76
CA ASN A 5 34.97 -4.28 -8.73
C ASN A 5 33.49 -4.06 -9.08
N PRO A 6 32.51 -4.41 -8.22
CA PRO A 6 31.10 -4.12 -8.51
C PRO A 6 30.88 -2.60 -8.49
N LYS A 7 30.32 -2.06 -9.58
CA LYS A 7 30.00 -0.63 -9.69
C LYS A 7 29.05 -0.23 -8.55
N CYS A 8 29.47 0.68 -7.68
CA CYS A 8 28.59 1.39 -6.77
C CYS A 8 27.49 2.09 -7.58
N ILE A 9 26.24 1.66 -7.41
CA ILE A 9 25.07 2.40 -7.90
C ILE A 9 24.87 3.56 -6.92
N VAL A 10 25.08 4.79 -7.39
CA VAL A 10 24.80 6.00 -6.63
C VAL A 10 23.38 6.44 -6.97
N TRP A 11 22.46 6.30 -6.03
CA TRP A 11 21.08 6.80 -6.17
C TRP A 11 21.04 8.32 -6.00
N ARG A 12 20.25 9.00 -6.84
CA ARG A 12 19.98 10.43 -6.72
C ARG A 12 18.52 10.63 -6.31
N VAL A 13 18.31 11.23 -5.15
CA VAL A 13 16.98 11.66 -4.73
C VAL A 13 16.63 12.98 -5.42
N VAL A 14 15.46 13.04 -6.06
CA VAL A 14 14.93 14.24 -6.69
C VAL A 14 13.54 14.52 -6.11
N ARG A 15 13.29 15.76 -5.71
CA ARG A 15 11.93 16.21 -5.34
C ARG A 15 11.21 16.70 -6.58
N VAL A 16 10.09 16.06 -6.90
CA VAL A 16 9.21 16.45 -8.01
C VAL A 16 7.95 17.06 -7.42
N ARG A 17 7.60 18.27 -7.85
CA ARG A 17 6.33 18.90 -7.45
C ARG A 17 5.23 18.43 -8.39
N LEU A 18 4.19 17.83 -7.83
CA LEU A 18 3.01 17.42 -8.59
C LEU A 18 1.99 18.56 -8.64
N THR A 19 1.56 18.91 -9.86
CA THR A 19 0.39 19.76 -10.09
C THR A 19 -0.78 18.85 -10.42
N ALA A 20 -1.55 18.48 -9.41
CA ALA A 20 -2.72 17.62 -9.58
C ALA A 20 -3.95 18.45 -10.04
N PRO A 21 -4.71 17.96 -11.05
CA PRO A 21 -5.94 18.61 -11.51
C PRO A 21 -7.09 18.50 -10.49
N TYR A 22 -6.98 17.57 -9.55
CA TYR A 22 -7.93 17.35 -8.46
C TYR A 22 -7.18 17.09 -7.16
N ARG A 23 -7.65 17.66 -6.06
CA ARG A 23 -7.04 17.54 -4.73
C ARG A 23 -8.13 17.32 -3.69
N SER A 24 -7.92 16.33 -2.84
CA SER A 24 -8.81 16.01 -1.72
C SER A 24 -7.99 15.41 -0.59
N ASN A 25 -8.54 15.42 0.61
CA ASN A 25 -8.04 14.69 1.77
C ASN A 25 -8.84 13.39 2.04
N ASP A 26 -9.79 13.06 1.17
CA ASP A 26 -10.59 11.84 1.22
C ASP A 26 -10.04 10.82 0.20
N ILE A 27 -9.58 9.67 0.70
CA ILE A 27 -9.04 8.59 -0.14
C ILE A 27 -10.12 8.04 -1.08
N THR A 28 -11.35 7.90 -0.61
CA THR A 28 -12.46 7.36 -1.41
C THR A 28 -12.75 8.27 -2.60
N ALA A 29 -12.78 9.59 -2.37
CA ALA A 29 -12.99 10.56 -3.44
C ALA A 29 -11.86 10.53 -4.48
N LEU A 30 -10.61 10.33 -4.05
CA LEU A 30 -9.46 10.25 -4.95
C LEU A 30 -9.42 8.95 -5.75
N VAL A 31 -9.71 7.81 -5.11
CA VAL A 31 -9.81 6.51 -5.80
C VAL A 31 -10.95 6.55 -6.83
N GLU A 32 -12.08 7.16 -6.49
CA GLU A 32 -13.18 7.34 -7.44
C GLU A 32 -12.78 8.22 -8.63
N ALA A 33 -12.06 9.31 -8.39
CA ALA A 33 -11.54 10.14 -9.46
C ALA A 33 -10.58 9.36 -10.39
N ALA A 34 -9.77 8.45 -9.85
CA ALA A 34 -8.90 7.58 -10.64
C ALA A 34 -9.70 6.58 -11.49
N ARG A 35 -10.76 5.98 -10.94
CA ARG A 35 -11.67 5.09 -11.70
C ARG A 35 -12.33 5.81 -12.88
N GLN A 36 -12.58 7.11 -12.75
CA GLN A 36 -13.12 7.95 -13.81
C GLN A 36 -12.05 8.48 -14.79
N GLY A 37 -10.79 8.09 -14.62
CA GLY A 37 -9.69 8.47 -15.51
C GLY A 37 -9.16 9.90 -15.31
N ILE A 38 -9.48 10.56 -14.19
CA ILE A 38 -9.02 11.94 -13.92
C ILE A 38 -7.51 11.99 -13.63
N GLY A 39 -6.91 10.88 -13.17
CA GLY A 39 -5.47 10.81 -12.91
C GLY A 39 -5.03 9.52 -12.23
N ILE A 40 -3.81 9.56 -11.68
CA ILE A 40 -3.15 8.46 -10.98
C ILE A 40 -3.22 8.72 -9.47
N VAL A 41 -3.48 7.67 -8.69
CA VAL A 41 -3.47 7.73 -7.23
C VAL A 41 -2.48 6.74 -6.63
N ALA A 42 -2.02 7.07 -5.43
CA ALA A 42 -1.04 6.30 -4.68
C ALA A 42 -1.47 6.24 -3.22
N PHE A 43 -2.03 5.09 -2.82
CA PHE A 43 -2.49 4.82 -1.46
C PHE A 43 -2.11 3.39 -1.07
N GLY A 44 -2.34 3.05 0.19
CA GLY A 44 -2.17 1.68 0.65
C GLY A 44 -3.11 0.71 -0.08
N GLU A 45 -2.61 -0.49 -0.32
CA GLU A 45 -3.25 -1.50 -1.17
C GLU A 45 -4.68 -1.85 -0.73
N TRP A 46 -4.98 -1.77 0.57
CA TRP A 46 -6.31 -2.04 1.13
C TRP A 46 -7.42 -1.20 0.48
N SER A 47 -7.10 -0.01 -0.04
CA SER A 47 -8.06 0.90 -0.65
C SER A 47 -8.41 0.56 -2.10
N MET A 48 -7.56 -0.21 -2.78
CA MET A 48 -7.65 -0.48 -4.24
C MET A 48 -7.61 -1.97 -4.59
N ALA A 49 -7.50 -2.86 -3.61
CA ALA A 49 -7.39 -4.30 -3.85
C ALA A 49 -8.56 -4.88 -4.66
N ARG A 50 -9.79 -4.41 -4.40
CA ARG A 50 -10.96 -4.79 -5.21
C ARG A 50 -10.82 -4.30 -6.64
N ASP A 51 -10.36 -3.06 -6.81
CA ASP A 51 -10.23 -2.45 -8.13
C ASP A 51 -9.20 -3.16 -9.00
N PHE A 52 -8.10 -3.63 -8.40
CA PHE A 52 -7.12 -4.46 -9.08
C PHE A 52 -7.69 -5.84 -9.44
N ALA A 53 -8.53 -6.42 -8.56
CA ALA A 53 -9.19 -7.69 -8.82
C ALA A 53 -10.20 -7.60 -9.98
N GLU A 54 -10.95 -6.50 -10.03
CA GLU A 54 -12.01 -6.24 -11.01
C GLU A 54 -11.48 -5.60 -12.30
N GLY A 55 -10.22 -5.16 -12.32
CA GLY A 55 -9.59 -4.50 -13.47
C GLY A 55 -10.06 -3.06 -13.70
N THR A 56 -10.77 -2.47 -12.74
CA THR A 56 -11.22 -1.07 -12.80
C THR A 56 -10.07 -0.09 -12.57
N LEU A 57 -9.00 -0.53 -11.88
CA LEU A 57 -7.73 0.17 -11.80
C LEU A 57 -6.59 -0.76 -12.25
N THR A 58 -5.54 -0.17 -12.82
CA THR A 58 -4.34 -0.89 -13.25
C THR A 58 -3.14 -0.42 -12.42
N PRO A 59 -2.32 -1.33 -11.88
CA PRO A 59 -1.07 -0.97 -11.20
C PRO A 59 -0.11 -0.23 -12.13
N LEU A 60 0.53 0.83 -11.63
CA LEU A 60 1.54 1.58 -12.36
C LEU A 60 2.86 1.54 -11.61
N LEU A 61 3.97 1.51 -12.36
CA LEU A 61 5.34 1.47 -11.82
C LEU A 61 5.55 0.33 -10.80
N PRO A 62 5.32 -0.95 -11.16
CA PRO A 62 5.36 -2.07 -10.21
C PRO A 62 6.74 -2.34 -9.59
N GLU A 63 7.81 -1.78 -10.17
CA GLU A 63 9.17 -1.82 -9.62
C GLU A 63 9.40 -0.76 -8.53
N TRP A 64 8.44 0.16 -8.34
CA TRP A 64 8.50 1.24 -7.38
C TRP A 64 7.55 0.97 -6.23
N SER A 65 8.08 0.89 -5.02
CA SER A 65 7.31 0.88 -3.79
C SER A 65 7.48 2.21 -3.07
N PHE A 66 6.41 2.69 -2.42
CA PHE A 66 6.59 3.70 -1.38
C PHE A 66 7.41 3.09 -0.26
N GLU A 67 8.38 3.83 0.28
CA GLU A 67 9.03 3.45 1.53
C GLU A 67 7.97 3.54 2.64
N THR A 68 7.38 2.39 2.98
CA THR A 68 6.36 2.31 4.02
C THR A 68 7.02 1.98 5.35
N ASP A 69 7.55 3.00 6.03
CA ASP A 69 7.82 2.90 7.48
C ASP A 69 6.50 2.88 8.31
N GLY A 70 5.33 2.87 7.64
CA GLY A 70 4.02 2.87 8.27
C GLY A 70 3.36 1.48 8.26
N GLY A 71 2.87 1.05 9.43
CA GLY A 71 2.03 -0.14 9.60
C GLY A 71 0.60 0.20 10.05
N ILE A 72 -0.30 -0.79 10.00
CA ILE A 72 -1.61 -0.70 10.67
C ILE A 72 -1.46 -1.19 12.10
N HIS A 73 -1.80 -0.33 13.07
CA HIS A 73 -1.63 -0.63 14.49
C HIS A 73 -2.96 -0.66 15.22
N LEU A 74 -3.13 -1.68 16.08
CA LEU A 74 -4.21 -1.72 17.06
C LEU A 74 -3.80 -0.91 18.29
N LEU A 75 -4.49 0.19 18.55
CA LEU A 75 -4.26 1.02 19.73
C LEU A 75 -5.28 0.70 20.83
N ARG A 76 -4.80 0.60 22.07
CA ARG A 76 -5.63 0.46 23.26
C ARG A 76 -5.08 1.31 24.40
N PRO A 77 -5.91 1.72 25.38
CA PRO A 77 -5.43 2.33 26.62
C PRO A 77 -4.41 1.45 27.33
N SER A 78 -3.42 2.07 27.96
CA SER A 78 -2.38 1.39 28.76
C SER A 78 -2.90 0.98 30.15
N VAL A 79 -3.98 0.20 30.18
CA VAL A 79 -4.55 -0.34 31.41
C VAL A 79 -3.89 -1.68 31.76
N ARG A 80 -3.68 -1.91 33.06
CA ARG A 80 -2.96 -3.09 33.59
C ARG A 80 -3.67 -4.42 33.30
N LEU A 81 -5.00 -4.42 33.27
CA LEU A 81 -5.82 -5.59 32.95
C LEU A 81 -6.63 -5.30 31.69
N MET A 82 -6.44 -6.13 30.67
CA MET A 82 -7.22 -6.05 29.44
C MET A 82 -8.54 -6.82 29.63
N PRO A 83 -9.71 -6.25 29.31
CA PRO A 83 -10.96 -7.01 29.30
C PRO A 83 -10.87 -8.20 28.35
N ALA A 84 -11.40 -9.37 28.77
CA ALA A 84 -11.35 -10.60 27.97
C ALA A 84 -11.91 -10.44 26.55
N ARG A 85 -12.96 -9.62 26.38
CA ARG A 85 -13.53 -9.30 25.07
C ARG A 85 -12.54 -8.57 24.16
N THR A 86 -11.78 -7.62 24.72
CA THR A 86 -10.75 -6.89 23.97
C THR A 86 -9.60 -7.82 23.60
N GLU A 87 -9.18 -8.69 24.52
CA GLU A 87 -8.16 -9.70 24.23
C GLU A 87 -8.59 -10.62 23.08
N ALA A 88 -9.80 -11.17 23.16
CA ALA A 88 -10.35 -12.05 22.13
C ALA A 88 -10.43 -11.33 20.77
N PHE A 89 -10.86 -10.07 20.75
CA PHE A 89 -10.91 -9.27 19.52
C PHE A 89 -9.53 -9.00 18.92
N VAL A 90 -8.54 -8.63 19.74
CA VAL A 90 -7.16 -8.43 19.28
C VAL A 90 -6.59 -9.71 18.71
N ARG A 91 -6.76 -10.84 19.41
CA ARG A 91 -6.33 -12.15 18.92
C ARG A 91 -6.98 -12.49 17.58
N TRP A 92 -8.30 -12.31 17.47
CA TRP A 92 -9.02 -12.59 16.23
C TRP A 92 -8.57 -11.69 15.07
N ILE A 93 -8.41 -10.38 15.28
CA ILE A 93 -7.90 -9.51 14.21
C ILE A 93 -6.49 -9.92 13.80
N VAL A 94 -5.57 -10.13 14.74
CA VAL A 94 -4.17 -10.47 14.40
C VAL A 94 -4.11 -11.75 13.56
N GLN A 95 -4.94 -12.76 13.89
CA GLN A 95 -5.04 -13.99 13.10
C GLN A 95 -5.43 -13.75 11.63
N LEU A 96 -6.20 -12.71 11.33
CA LEU A 96 -6.56 -12.38 9.93
C LEU A 96 -5.37 -11.91 9.09
N PHE A 97 -4.26 -11.52 9.73
CA PHE A 97 -3.07 -10.95 9.10
C PHE A 97 -1.83 -11.87 9.18
N GLU A 98 -1.92 -13.05 9.81
CA GLU A 98 -0.78 -13.95 10.05
C GLU A 98 -0.16 -14.50 8.75
N GLU A 99 -0.97 -14.85 7.75
CA GLU A 99 -0.49 -15.36 6.47
C GLU A 99 -0.09 -14.22 5.52
N ALA A 100 -1.02 -13.29 5.32
CA ALA A 100 -0.87 -12.11 4.49
C ALA A 100 -1.96 -11.09 4.88
N PRO A 101 -1.77 -9.80 4.58
CA PRO A 101 -2.84 -8.83 4.69
C PRO A 101 -4.10 -9.30 3.92
N PRO A 102 -5.32 -9.13 4.48
CA PRO A 102 -6.55 -9.63 3.87
C PRO A 102 -6.81 -9.13 2.45
N TRP A 103 -6.26 -7.97 2.10
CA TRP A 103 -6.39 -7.37 0.77
C TRP A 103 -5.43 -7.96 -0.27
N HIS A 104 -4.44 -8.78 0.11
CA HIS A 104 -3.61 -9.54 -0.84
C HIS A 104 -4.30 -10.80 -1.38
N ARG A 105 -5.51 -11.11 -0.91
CA ARG A 105 -6.27 -12.30 -1.34
C ARG A 105 -6.82 -12.20 -2.76
N ALA A 106 -6.78 -11.00 -3.36
CA ALA A 106 -7.03 -10.80 -4.77
C ALA A 106 -5.70 -10.72 -5.53
N PRO A 107 -5.56 -11.41 -6.69
CA PRO A 107 -4.34 -11.34 -7.47
C PRO A 107 -4.14 -9.91 -7.97
N VAL A 108 -3.07 -9.26 -7.51
CA VAL A 108 -2.55 -8.07 -8.19
C VAL A 108 -1.90 -8.58 -9.46
N THR A 109 -2.61 -8.47 -10.58
CA THR A 109 -2.05 -8.85 -11.88
C THR A 109 -0.86 -7.95 -12.16
N ARG A 110 0.35 -8.53 -12.12
CA ARG A 110 1.57 -7.87 -12.60
C ARG A 110 1.48 -7.76 -14.13
N ALA A 111 0.94 -6.66 -14.62
CA ALA A 111 1.15 -6.18 -15.99
C ALA A 111 1.72 -4.75 -15.84
N LEU A 112 2.80 -4.32 -16.49
CA LEU A 112 3.33 -4.65 -17.81
C LEU A 112 4.84 -4.90 -17.76
N ALA A 113 5.27 -6.03 -18.33
CA ALA A 113 6.56 -6.18 -18.98
C ALA A 113 6.23 -6.48 -20.44
N ASP A 114 5.83 -5.45 -21.18
CA ASP A 114 5.78 -5.39 -22.65
C ASP A 114 5.79 -3.92 -23.08
#